data_AF-F1TEX5-F1
#
_entry.id   AF-F1TEX5-F1
#
_cell.length_a   1.000
_cell.length_b   1.000
_cell.length_c   1.000
_cell.angle_alpha   90.00
_cell.angle_beta   90.00
_cell.angle_gamma   90.00
#
_symmetry.space_group_name_H-M   'P 1'
#
loop_
_entity.id
_entity.type
_entity.pdbx_description
1 polymer ?
#
loop_
_entity_poly.entity_id
_entity_poly.type
_entity_poly.pdbx_seq_one_letter_code
_entity_poly.pdbx_strand_id
1 'polypeptide(L)'
;MTETVGIVTEEERNEIESLFEKKCALENLMKIVDVNENEPLYNKIISDYGVVIKQFDRWWKVTSQKYQWEGGNWSINFESREIFMDKVAESDG
;
A
#
# COMPACT_ATOMS: atom_id res chain seq x y z
N MET A 1 15.63 -11.50 5.09
CA MET A 1 14.99 -12.71 4.50
C MET A 1 13.49 -12.48 4.57
N THR A 2 12.77 -12.68 3.48
CA THR A 2 11.30 -12.59 3.45
C THR A 2 10.69 -13.92 3.86
N GLU A 3 9.66 -13.89 4.70
CA GLU A 3 8.90 -15.08 5.09
C GLU A 3 7.42 -14.89 4.72
N THR A 4 6.81 -15.93 4.15
CA THR A 4 5.37 -15.94 3.87
C THR A 4 4.61 -16.06 5.19
N VAL A 5 3.81 -15.05 5.53
CA VAL A 5 3.02 -14.98 6.78
C VAL A 5 1.54 -15.21 6.57
N GLY A 6 1.07 -15.24 5.32
CA GLY A 6 -0.33 -15.52 5.00
C GLY A 6 -0.64 -15.54 3.52
N ILE A 7 -1.88 -15.88 3.22
CA ILE A 7 -2.48 -15.77 1.90
C ILE A 7 -3.86 -15.13 2.05
N VAL A 8 -4.15 -14.10 1.26
CA VAL A 8 -5.43 -13.38 1.29
C VAL A 8 -6.41 -13.94 0.26
N THR A 9 -7.70 -13.61 0.39
CA THR A 9 -8.67 -14.00 -0.64
C THR A 9 -8.45 -13.21 -1.93
N GLU A 10 -9.11 -13.65 -3.01
CA GLU A 10 -9.03 -12.92 -4.28
C GLU A 10 -9.67 -11.53 -4.17
N GLU A 11 -10.78 -11.41 -3.45
CA GLU A 11 -11.45 -10.14 -3.18
C GLU A 11 -10.56 -9.18 -2.41
N GLU A 12 -9.93 -9.67 -1.33
CA GLU A 12 -9.00 -8.89 -0.53
C GLU A 12 -7.79 -8.43 -1.35
N ARG A 13 -7.22 -9.31 -2.18
CA ARG A 13 -6.14 -8.96 -3.11
C ARG A 13 -6.59 -7.87 -4.09
N ASN A 14 -7.77 -8.02 -4.69
CA ASN A 14 -8.31 -7.05 -5.65
C ASN A 14 -8.53 -5.67 -5.00
N GLU A 15 -8.98 -5.63 -3.74
CA GLU A 15 -9.15 -4.39 -2.98
C GLU A 15 -7.83 -3.64 -2.81
N ILE A 16 -6.79 -4.32 -2.32
CA ILE A 16 -5.49 -3.68 -2.08
C ILE A 16 -4.74 -3.35 -3.38
N GLU A 17 -4.91 -4.17 -4.42
CA GLU A 17 -4.38 -3.91 -5.76
C GLU A 17 -4.97 -2.63 -6.35
N SER A 18 -6.30 -2.46 -6.29
CA SER A 18 -6.94 -1.22 -6.76
C SER A 18 -6.47 0.02 -6.00
N LEU A 19 -6.22 -0.09 -4.69
CA LEU A 19 -5.66 1.00 -3.89
C LEU A 19 -4.21 1.30 -4.28
N PHE A 20 -3.40 0.27 -4.53
CA PHE A 20 -2.03 0.41 -4.99
C PHE A 20 -1.95 1.09 -6.37
N GLU A 21 -2.76 0.66 -7.33
CA GLU A 21 -2.82 1.26 -8.67
C GLU A 21 -3.21 2.74 -8.60
N LYS A 22 -4.24 3.09 -7.81
CA LYS A 22 -4.65 4.49 -7.60
C LYS A 22 -3.53 5.31 -6.97
N LYS A 23 -2.84 4.76 -5.98
CA LYS A 23 -1.67 5.39 -5.35
C LYS A 23 -0.60 5.69 -6.40
N CYS A 24 -0.20 4.70 -7.20
CA CYS A 24 0.80 4.85 -8.26
C CYS A 24 0.36 5.86 -9.33
N ALA A 25 -0.90 5.84 -9.74
CA ALA A 25 -1.44 6.79 -10.71
C ALA A 25 -1.33 8.23 -10.20
N LEU A 26 -1.72 8.49 -8.95
CA LEU A 26 -1.63 9.82 -8.33
C LEU A 26 -0.16 10.25 -8.14
N GLU A 27 0.73 9.34 -7.72
CA GLU A 27 2.18 9.61 -7.64
C GLU A 27 2.79 9.99 -8.99
N ASN A 28 2.35 9.34 -10.06
CA ASN A 28 2.80 9.67 -11.41
C ASN A 28 2.21 11.01 -11.88
N LEU A 29 0.95 11.31 -11.56
CA LEU A 29 0.35 12.61 -11.87
C LEU A 29 1.07 13.76 -11.14
N MET A 30 1.42 13.60 -9.86
CA MET A 30 2.17 14.61 -9.10
C MET A 30 3.53 14.96 -9.74
N LYS A 31 4.15 14.03 -10.47
CA LYS A 31 5.43 14.26 -11.16
C LYS A 31 5.28 15.03 -12.48
N ILE A 32 4.09 15.00 -13.07
CA ILE A 32 3.82 15.56 -14.41
C ILE A 32 3.11 16.92 -14.31
N VAL A 33 2.28 17.12 -13.28
CA VAL A 33 1.53 18.36 -13.08
C VAL A 33 2.43 19.42 -12.45
N ASP A 34 2.64 20.53 -13.16
CA ASP A 34 3.29 21.70 -12.58
C ASP A 34 2.33 22.45 -11.64
N VAL A 35 2.75 22.59 -10.39
CA VAL A 35 2.02 23.33 -9.35
C VAL A 35 1.80 24.80 -9.72
N ASN A 36 2.72 25.40 -10.47
CA ASN A 36 2.66 26.81 -10.87
C ASN A 36 1.68 27.06 -12.02
N GLU A 37 1.38 26.04 -12.82
CA GLU A 37 0.45 26.15 -13.95
C GLU A 37 -0.99 25.85 -13.54
N ASN A 38 -1.20 24.96 -12.58
CA ASN A 38 -2.55 24.57 -12.13
C ASN A 38 -2.59 24.12 -10.67
N GLU A 39 -2.46 25.09 -9.77
CA GLU A 39 -2.55 24.88 -8.31
C GLU A 39 -3.84 24.13 -7.88
N PRO A 40 -5.05 24.46 -8.39
CA PRO A 40 -6.27 23.73 -8.01
C PRO A 40 -6.21 22.22 -8.35
N LEU A 41 -5.66 21.86 -9.51
CA LEU A 41 -5.47 20.47 -9.90
C LEU A 41 -4.45 19.79 -9.00
N TYR A 42 -3.31 20.44 -8.74
CA TYR A 42 -2.27 19.91 -7.86
C TYR A 42 -2.80 19.64 -6.45
N ASN A 43 -3.53 20.59 -5.87
CA ASN A 43 -4.17 20.44 -4.55
C ASN A 43 -5.20 19.31 -4.53
N LYS A 44 -5.96 19.12 -5.62
CA LYS A 44 -6.89 17.99 -5.75
C LYS A 44 -6.15 16.66 -5.76
N ILE A 45 -5.04 16.55 -6.50
CA ILE A 45 -4.22 15.32 -6.55
C ILE A 45 -3.68 14.98 -5.16
N ILE A 46 -3.15 15.97 -4.42
CA ILE A 46 -2.68 15.77 -3.03
C ILE A 46 -3.82 15.29 -2.13
N SER A 47 -4.99 15.91 -2.23
CA SER A 47 -6.16 15.55 -1.43
C SER A 47 -6.59 14.10 -1.70
N ASP A 48 -6.73 13.75 -2.97
CA ASP A 48 -7.12 12.40 -3.42
C ASP A 48 -6.07 11.37 -2.97
N TYR A 49 -4.78 11.70 -3.09
CA TYR A 49 -3.67 10.84 -2.63
C TYR A 49 -3.74 10.59 -1.12
N GLY A 50 -4.00 11.64 -0.33
CA GLY A 50 -4.16 11.51 1.12
C GLY A 50 -5.33 10.60 1.52
N VAL A 51 -6.41 10.58 0.73
CA VAL A 51 -7.53 9.65 0.94
C VAL A 51 -7.12 8.21 0.60
N VAL A 52 -6.46 8.00 -0.55
CA VAL A 52 -6.03 6.67 -1.00
C VAL A 52 -5.02 6.05 -0.03
N ILE A 53 -4.03 6.81 0.45
CA ILE A 53 -3.05 6.31 1.43
C ILE A 53 -3.73 5.87 2.73
N LYS A 54 -4.66 6.67 3.26
CA LYS A 54 -5.40 6.28 4.48
C LYS A 54 -6.19 4.99 4.29
N GLN A 55 -6.76 4.76 3.10
CA GLN A 55 -7.47 3.53 2.78
C GLN A 55 -6.51 2.34 2.63
N PHE A 56 -5.37 2.55 1.96
CA PHE A 56 -4.30 1.57 1.80
C PHE A 56 -3.73 1.11 3.16
N ASP A 57 -3.37 2.05 4.03
CA ASP A 57 -2.87 1.77 5.38
C ASP A 57 -3.93 1.07 6.25
N ARG A 58 -5.19 1.49 6.12
CA ARG A 58 -6.30 0.86 6.84
C ARG A 58 -6.51 -0.58 6.40
N TRP A 59 -6.40 -0.87 5.11
CA TRP A 59 -6.50 -2.25 4.61
C TRP A 59 -5.43 -3.12 5.26
N TRP A 60 -4.16 -2.69 5.22
CA TRP A 60 -3.05 -3.45 5.86
C TRP A 60 -3.30 -3.69 7.33
N LYS A 61 -3.74 -2.66 8.07
CA LYS A 61 -4.04 -2.77 9.50
C LYS A 61 -5.19 -3.73 9.79
N VAL A 62 -6.28 -3.67 9.03
CA VAL A 62 -7.46 -4.52 9.27
C VAL A 62 -7.16 -5.96 8.89
N THR A 63 -6.53 -6.18 7.74
CA THR A 63 -6.22 -7.52 7.23
C THR A 63 -5.17 -8.21 8.08
N SER A 64 -4.11 -7.50 8.51
CA SER A 64 -3.11 -8.09 9.42
C SER A 64 -3.72 -8.47 10.77
N GLN A 65 -4.64 -7.67 11.31
CA GLN A 65 -5.37 -8.01 12.53
C GLN A 65 -6.31 -9.22 12.34
N LYS A 66 -7.01 -9.29 11.20
CA LYS A 66 -7.92 -10.40 10.86
C LYS A 66 -7.18 -11.73 10.82
N TYR A 67 -6.00 -11.76 10.20
CA TYR A 67 -5.19 -12.97 10.04
C TYR A 67 -4.09 -13.13 11.09
N GLN A 68 -4.02 -12.21 12.06
CA GLN A 68 -3.04 -12.20 13.15
C GLN A 68 -1.58 -12.26 12.65
N TRP A 69 -1.25 -11.54 11.57
CA TRP A 69 0.12 -11.45 11.09
C TRP A 69 0.99 -10.72 12.12
N GLU A 70 2.14 -11.29 12.43
CA GLU A 70 3.15 -10.63 13.25
C GLU A 70 3.92 -9.58 12.42
N GLY A 71 4.49 -8.57 13.10
CA GLY A 71 5.32 -7.55 12.48
C GLY A 71 4.58 -6.29 12.00
N GLY A 72 5.02 -5.73 10.88
CA GLY A 72 4.53 -4.45 10.35
C GLY A 72 5.06 -4.04 8.98
N ASN A 73 6.11 -4.70 8.48
CA ASN A 73 6.64 -4.49 7.13
C ASN A 73 6.18 -5.64 6.23
N TRP A 74 4.92 -5.56 5.79
CA TRP A 74 4.33 -6.55 4.91
C TRP A 74 4.36 -6.12 3.45
N SER A 75 4.49 -7.09 2.56
CA SER A 75 4.30 -6.93 1.13
C SER A 75 3.40 -8.05 0.60
N ILE A 76 2.78 -7.83 -0.55
CA ILE A 76 1.89 -8.79 -1.21
C ILE A 76 2.44 -9.13 -2.59
N ASN A 77 2.37 -10.40 -2.98
CA ASN A 77 2.44 -10.81 -4.37
C ASN A 77 1.01 -10.84 -4.94
N PHE A 78 0.71 -9.94 -5.89
CA PHE A 78 -0.63 -9.83 -6.47
C PHE A 78 -1.04 -11.05 -7.32
N GLU A 79 -0.08 -11.81 -7.85
CA GLU A 79 -0.34 -13.03 -8.62
C GLU A 79 -0.68 -14.21 -7.70
N SER A 80 0.14 -14.46 -6.67
CA SER A 80 -0.03 -15.61 -5.77
C SER A 80 -0.96 -15.33 -4.58
N ARG A 81 -1.20 -14.04 -4.26
CA ARG A 81 -1.91 -13.52 -3.06
C ARG A 81 -1.16 -13.75 -1.75
N GLU A 82 0.10 -14.18 -1.83
CA GLU A 82 0.93 -14.41 -0.66
C GLU A 82 1.35 -13.09 -0.04
N ILE A 83 1.36 -13.08 1.29
CA ILE A 83 1.82 -11.96 2.11
C ILE A 83 3.17 -12.33 2.68
N PHE A 84 4.14 -11.45 2.48
CA PHE A 84 5.50 -11.61 2.98
C PHE A 84 5.78 -10.59 4.07
N MET A 85 6.56 -11.00 5.07
CA MET A 85 7.14 -10.10 6.06
C MET A 85 8.65 -10.03 5.86
N ASP A 86 9.19 -8.81 5.84
CA ASP A 86 10.63 -8.59 5.91
C ASP A 86 11.10 -8.86 7.34
N LYS A 87 11.93 -9.89 7.56
CA LYS A 87 12.66 -10.03 8.82
C LYS A 87 13.70 -8.91 8.89
N VAL A 88 13.53 -7.99 9.85
CA VAL A 88 14.61 -7.07 10.23
C VAL A 88 15.75 -7.94 10.74
N ALA A 89 16.93 -7.80 10.16
CA ALA A 89 18.11 -8.45 10.71
C ALA A 89 18.28 -7.96 12.15
N GLU A 90 18.25 -8.87 13.12
CA GLU A 90 18.69 -8.58 14.47
C GLU A 90 20.07 -7.93 14.35
N SER A 91 20.12 -6.62 14.63
CA SER A 91 21.38 -5.93 14.80
C SER A 91 21.87 -6.39 16.16
N ASP A 92 22.69 -7.45 16.19
CA ASP A 92 23.38 -7.90 17.39
C ASP A 92 24.07 -6.69 18.03
N GLY A 93 23.51 -6.23 19.15
CA GLY A 93 24.04 -5.15 20.00
C GLY A 93 24.65 -5.70 21.27
#